data_AF-A0A821UI23-F1
#
_entry.id   AF-A0A821UI23-F1
#
_cell.length_a   1.000
_cell.length_b   1.000
_cell.length_c   1.000
_cell.angle_alpha   90.00
_cell.angle_beta   90.00
_cell.angle_gamma   90.00
#
_symmetry.space_group_name_H-M   'P 1'
#
loop_
_entity.id
_entity.type
_entity.pdbx_description
1 polymer ?
#
loop_
_entity_poly.entity_id
_entity_poly.type
_entity_poly.pdbx_seq_one_letter_code
_entity_poly.pdbx_strand_id
1 'polypeptide(L)'
;MVHALEKFPGNNDRPPKKLDPAQVNNISDTSLDNFVTSRSLRFFKSLQIDTDFLKQSPAQWKSCKSYLEGQEKVRALQVVNDCAERGVKLMEDFNNILKNDEEQKQYLLFVVEEHRKRFPDAKKTTI
;
A
#
# COMPACT_ATOMS: atom_id res chain seq x y z
N MET A 1 -18.71 -7.23 -2.72
CA MET A 1 -17.27 -7.56 -2.87
C MET A 1 -16.93 -8.27 -4.19
N VAL A 2 -17.44 -9.47 -4.48
CA VAL A 2 -17.12 -10.22 -5.73
C VAL A 2 -17.43 -9.42 -6.99
N HIS A 3 -18.63 -8.84 -7.05
CA HIS A 3 -19.03 -7.94 -8.14
C HIS A 3 -18.06 -6.77 -8.33
N ALA A 4 -17.51 -6.23 -7.23
CA ALA A 4 -16.54 -5.13 -7.29
C ALA A 4 -15.15 -5.58 -7.78
N LEU A 5 -14.76 -6.83 -7.50
CA LEU A 5 -13.57 -7.48 -8.04
C LEU A 5 -13.71 -7.75 -9.55
N GLU A 6 -14.91 -7.89 -10.09
CA GLU A 6 -15.09 -8.20 -11.51
C GLU A 6 -15.34 -6.94 -12.36
N LYS A 7 -16.10 -5.97 -11.85
CA LYS A 7 -16.65 -4.88 -12.66
C LYS A 7 -15.94 -3.54 -12.54
N PHE A 8 -15.08 -3.32 -11.54
CA PHE A 8 -14.35 -2.06 -11.41
C PHE A 8 -12.91 -2.19 -11.93
N PRO A 9 -12.60 -1.67 -13.15
CA PRO A 9 -11.23 -1.61 -13.64
C PRO A 9 -10.42 -0.65 -12.77
N GLY A 10 -9.32 -1.13 -12.18
CA GLY A 10 -8.37 -0.24 -11.51
C GLY A 10 -7.54 0.55 -12.54
N ASN A 11 -7.21 1.82 -12.26
CA ASN A 11 -6.32 2.64 -13.11
C ASN A 11 -4.81 2.30 -12.97
N ASN A 12 -4.13 1.78 -14.01
CA ASN A 12 -2.74 1.27 -13.92
C ASN A 12 -1.71 2.27 -13.41
N ASP A 13 -1.98 3.57 -13.55
CA ASP A 13 -1.02 4.64 -13.23
C ASP A 13 -1.34 5.34 -11.90
N ARG A 14 -2.37 4.89 -11.18
CA ARG A 14 -2.76 5.47 -9.89
C ARG A 14 -2.56 4.48 -8.73
N PRO A 15 -2.21 4.99 -7.53
CA PRO A 15 -2.09 4.15 -6.34
C PRO A 15 -3.38 3.36 -6.07
N PRO A 16 -3.31 2.30 -5.24
CA PRO A 16 -4.48 1.55 -4.80
C PRO A 16 -5.60 2.50 -4.37
N LYS A 17 -6.86 2.10 -4.54
CA LYS A 17 -8.02 2.91 -4.14
C LYS A 17 -7.87 3.27 -2.66
N LYS A 18 -7.51 4.52 -2.39
CA LYS A 18 -7.39 5.09 -1.05
C LYS A 18 -8.63 5.92 -0.80
N LEU A 19 -9.09 5.96 0.45
CA LEU A 19 -10.04 6.97 0.87
C LEU A 19 -9.37 8.34 0.72
N ASP A 20 -10.13 9.31 0.23
CA ASP A 20 -9.75 10.71 0.35
C ASP A 20 -9.62 11.03 1.85
N PRO A 21 -8.55 11.70 2.30
CA PRO A 21 -8.43 12.17 3.68
C PRO A 21 -9.68 12.90 4.20
N ALA A 22 -10.42 13.60 3.33
CA ALA A 22 -11.67 14.27 3.69
C ALA A 22 -12.83 13.29 3.99
N GLN A 23 -12.76 12.06 3.51
CA GLN A 23 -13.78 11.01 3.68
C GLN A 23 -13.48 10.06 4.86
N VAL A 24 -12.33 10.22 5.52
CA VAL A 24 -11.89 9.37 6.65
C VAL A 24 -12.86 9.45 7.84
N ASN A 25 -13.59 10.54 8.00
CA ASN A 25 -14.57 10.68 9.08
C ASN A 25 -15.80 9.77 8.93
N ASN A 26 -16.03 9.20 7.73
CA ASN A 26 -17.17 8.32 7.43
C ASN A 26 -16.75 6.87 7.17
N ILE A 27 -15.62 6.41 7.75
CA ILE A 27 -15.14 5.02 7.57
C ILE A 27 -16.21 3.99 7.95
N SER A 28 -17.03 4.27 8.97
CA SER A 28 -18.13 3.40 9.41
C SER A 28 -19.16 3.12 8.31
N ASP A 29 -19.31 4.02 7.34
CA ASP A 29 -20.24 3.85 6.21
C ASP A 29 -19.57 3.20 5.00
N THR A 30 -18.27 2.93 5.05
CA THR A 30 -17.52 2.33 3.94
C THR A 30 -17.54 0.80 4.01
N SER A 31 -18.06 0.17 2.95
CA SER A 31 -17.99 -1.28 2.76
C SER A 31 -16.67 -1.71 2.10
N LEU A 32 -16.29 -2.97 2.28
CA LEU A 32 -15.10 -3.60 1.68
C LEU A 32 -15.04 -3.47 0.15
N ASP A 33 -16.18 -3.44 -0.53
CA ASP A 33 -16.25 -3.20 -1.98
C ASP A 33 -15.68 -1.85 -2.42
N ASN A 34 -15.64 -0.85 -1.54
CA ASN A 34 -15.04 0.45 -1.83
C ASN A 34 -13.51 0.37 -1.95
N PHE A 35 -12.87 -0.67 -1.42
CA PHE A 35 -11.42 -0.81 -1.36
C PHE A 35 -10.86 -1.84 -2.35
N VAL A 36 -11.73 -2.64 -2.96
CA VAL A 36 -11.31 -3.67 -3.91
C VAL A 36 -11.63 -3.27 -5.34
N THR A 37 -10.80 -3.76 -6.26
CA THR A 37 -10.99 -3.58 -7.71
C THR A 37 -10.61 -4.88 -8.40
N SER A 38 -10.83 -4.97 -9.71
CA SER A 38 -10.29 -6.06 -10.52
C SER A 38 -8.79 -6.29 -10.39
N ARG A 39 -8.02 -5.26 -10.02
CA ARG A 39 -6.60 -5.44 -9.71
C ARG A 39 -6.33 -6.18 -8.42
N SER A 40 -7.24 -6.17 -7.45
CA SER A 40 -7.09 -6.95 -6.23
C SER A 40 -7.03 -8.46 -6.54
N LEU A 41 -7.58 -8.91 -7.69
CA LEU A 41 -7.43 -10.29 -8.15
C LEU A 41 -5.99 -10.66 -8.54
N ARG A 42 -5.12 -9.69 -8.86
CA ARG A 42 -3.70 -9.96 -9.14
C ARG A 42 -3.00 -10.56 -7.93
N PHE A 43 -3.38 -10.20 -6.71
CA PHE A 43 -2.82 -10.79 -5.50
C PHE A 43 -2.97 -12.31 -5.49
N PHE A 44 -4.21 -12.79 -5.72
CA PHE A 44 -4.50 -14.22 -5.76
C PHE A 44 -3.77 -14.90 -6.92
N LYS A 45 -3.75 -14.28 -8.11
CA LYS A 45 -3.01 -14.81 -9.27
C LYS A 45 -1.51 -14.93 -9.01
N SER A 46 -0.89 -13.89 -8.45
CA SER A 46 0.57 -13.87 -8.17
C SER A 46 0.97 -14.92 -7.14
N LEU A 47 0.12 -15.18 -6.15
CA LEU A 47 0.35 -16.20 -5.13
C LEU A 47 -0.18 -17.60 -5.53
N GLN A 48 -0.73 -17.73 -6.75
CA GLN A 48 -1.34 -18.95 -7.25
C GLN A 48 -2.41 -19.49 -6.29
N ILE A 49 -3.26 -18.61 -5.78
CA ILE A 49 -4.38 -18.93 -4.90
C ILE A 49 -5.63 -19.02 -5.76
N ASP A 50 -6.34 -20.13 -5.63
CA ASP A 50 -7.63 -20.31 -6.28
C ASP A 50 -8.69 -19.41 -5.63
N THR A 51 -9.44 -18.69 -6.45
CA THR A 51 -10.45 -17.71 -6.05
C THR A 51 -11.87 -18.26 -5.95
N ASP A 52 -12.09 -19.56 -6.16
CA ASP A 52 -13.44 -20.15 -6.17
C ASP A 52 -14.21 -19.95 -4.86
N PHE A 53 -13.52 -19.88 -3.72
CA PHE A 53 -14.14 -19.58 -2.44
C PHE A 53 -14.78 -18.17 -2.40
N LEU A 54 -14.31 -17.22 -3.22
CA LEU A 54 -14.86 -15.86 -3.25
C LEU A 54 -16.32 -15.85 -3.72
N LYS A 55 -16.74 -16.84 -4.51
CA LYS A 55 -18.14 -16.99 -4.98
C LYS A 55 -19.07 -17.51 -3.89
N GLN A 56 -18.52 -18.06 -2.82
CA GLN A 56 -19.27 -18.63 -1.70
C GLN A 56 -19.45 -17.62 -0.57
N SER A 57 -20.43 -17.86 0.29
CA SER A 57 -20.64 -17.02 1.47
C SER A 57 -19.41 -17.06 2.40
N PRO A 58 -18.97 -15.93 2.98
CA PRO A 58 -17.84 -15.89 3.93
C PRO A 58 -17.97 -16.88 5.10
N ALA A 59 -19.20 -17.20 5.51
CA ALA A 59 -19.46 -18.20 6.55
C ALA A 59 -18.97 -19.61 6.17
N GLN A 60 -18.91 -19.92 4.87
CA GLN A 60 -18.52 -21.22 4.33
C GLN A 60 -17.03 -21.31 3.98
N TRP A 61 -16.27 -20.22 4.10
CA TRP A 61 -14.86 -20.19 3.69
C TRP A 61 -13.99 -21.16 4.51
N LYS A 62 -14.30 -21.35 5.79
CA LYS A 62 -13.54 -22.28 6.66
C LYS A 62 -13.62 -23.74 6.21
N SER A 63 -14.63 -24.11 5.43
CA SER A 63 -14.77 -25.44 4.85
C SER A 63 -14.30 -25.51 3.39
N CYS A 64 -13.91 -24.38 2.79
CA CYS A 64 -13.44 -24.33 1.41
C CYS A 64 -11.96 -24.68 1.32
N LYS A 65 -11.63 -25.72 0.53
CA LYS A 65 -10.24 -26.14 0.32
C LYS A 65 -9.36 -25.02 -0.26
N SER A 66 -9.84 -24.31 -1.28
CA SER A 66 -9.11 -23.20 -1.91
C SER A 66 -8.84 -22.04 -0.95
N TYR A 67 -9.76 -21.78 -0.01
CA TYR A 67 -9.53 -20.79 1.05
C TYR A 67 -8.46 -21.23 2.04
N LEU A 68 -8.50 -22.47 2.52
CA LEU A 68 -7.53 -23.01 3.47
C LEU A 68 -6.11 -23.02 2.87
N GLU A 69 -5.97 -23.48 1.62
CA GLU A 69 -4.68 -23.45 0.91
C GLU A 69 -4.17 -22.02 0.70
N GLY A 70 -5.07 -21.10 0.32
CA GLY A 70 -4.74 -19.69 0.20
C GLY A 70 -4.32 -19.06 1.52
N GLN A 71 -5.02 -19.39 2.61
CA GLN A 71 -4.71 -18.90 3.95
C GLN A 71 -3.32 -19.34 4.41
N GLU A 72 -2.96 -20.60 4.21
CA GLU A 72 -1.63 -21.11 4.56
C GLU A 72 -0.53 -20.43 3.74
N LYS A 73 -0.74 -20.23 2.43
CA LYS A 73 0.18 -19.46 1.58
C LYS A 73 0.37 -18.04 2.07
N VAL A 74 -0.71 -17.33 2.41
CA VAL A 74 -0.65 -15.95 2.89
C VAL A 74 0.01 -15.86 4.26
N ARG A 75 -0.22 -16.82 5.16
CA ARG A 75 0.45 -16.89 6.46
C ARG A 75 1.95 -17.15 6.36
N ALA A 76 2.36 -17.90 5.34
CA ALA A 76 3.77 -18.16 5.07
C ALA A 76 4.51 -16.94 4.48
N LEU A 77 3.80 -15.90 4.02
CA LEU A 77 4.45 -14.68 3.54
C LEU A 77 5.12 -13.96 4.71
N GLN A 78 6.43 -13.78 4.61
CA GLN A 78 7.16 -12.91 5.51
C GLN A 78 6.77 -11.46 5.21
N VAL A 79 5.87 -10.90 6.02
CA VAL A 79 5.58 -9.46 6.01
C VAL A 79 6.69 -8.78 6.80
N VAL A 80 7.87 -8.67 6.17
CA VAL A 80 8.99 -7.92 6.74
C VAL A 80 8.69 -6.44 6.55
N ASN A 81 8.91 -5.65 7.59
CA ASN A 81 8.72 -4.20 7.55
C ASN A 81 9.88 -3.51 6.81
N ASP A 82 10.38 -4.13 5.75
CA ASP A 82 11.62 -3.78 5.07
C ASP A 82 11.58 -2.35 4.51
N CYS A 83 10.41 -1.88 4.04
CA CYS A 83 10.26 -0.49 3.63
C CYS A 83 10.43 0.51 4.78
N ALA A 84 9.91 0.22 5.97
CA ALA A 84 10.09 1.10 7.12
C ALA A 84 11.50 0.97 7.69
N GLU A 85 12.03 -0.26 7.79
CA GLU A 85 13.41 -0.52 8.22
C GLU A 85 14.41 0.21 7.32
N ARG A 86 14.21 0.16 6.00
CA ARG A 86 15.01 0.92 5.03
C ARG A 86 14.84 2.43 5.17
N GLY A 87 13.63 2.89 5.48
CA GLY A 87 13.36 4.30 5.76
C GLY A 87 14.10 4.81 7.00
N VAL A 88 14.05 4.05 8.09
CA VAL A 88 14.78 4.33 9.33
C VAL A 88 16.28 4.32 9.06
N LYS A 89 16.79 3.27 8.41
CA LYS A 89 18.22 3.15 8.09
C LYS A 89 18.73 4.31 7.24
N LEU A 90 17.95 4.75 6.25
CA LEU A 90 18.29 5.90 5.43
C LEU A 90 18.39 7.19 6.26
N MET A 91 17.46 7.40 7.19
CA MET A 91 17.49 8.57 8.09
C MET A 91 18.68 8.52 9.05
N GLU A 92 18.98 7.35 9.61
CA GLU A 92 20.16 7.13 10.46
C GLU A 92 21.46 7.41 9.71
N ASP A 93 21.63 6.83 8.52
CA ASP A 93 22.82 7.02 7.70
C ASP A 93 22.99 8.49 7.29
N PHE A 94 21.90 9.16 6.93
CA PHE A 94 21.93 10.59 6.60
C PHE A 94 22.32 11.45 7.80
N ASN A 95 21.78 11.15 8.99
CA ASN A 95 22.12 11.84 10.24
C ASN A 95 23.58 11.64 10.66
N ASN A 96 24.19 10.50 10.29
CA ASN A 96 25.59 10.19 10.56
C ASN A 96 26.56 10.82 9.55
N ILE A 97 26.13 11.04 8.30
CA ILE A 97 26.93 11.72 7.26
C ILE A 97 27.06 13.22 7.55
N LEU A 98 25.97 13.84 8.01
CA LEU A 98 25.98 15.24 8.42
C LEU A 98 26.67 15.35 9.79
N LYS A 99 27.73 16.15 9.89
CA LYS A 99 28.42 16.43 11.17
C LYS A 99 27.41 16.93 12.21
N ASN A 100 27.75 16.80 13.50
CA ASN A 100 26.94 17.20 14.67
C ASN A 100 26.63 18.70 14.79
N ASP A 101 26.71 19.45 13.69
CA ASP A 101 26.32 20.84 13.61
C ASP A 101 24.81 20.91 13.31
N GLU A 102 24.04 21.18 14.37
CA GLU A 102 22.59 21.26 14.32
C GLU A 102 22.09 22.39 13.40
N GLU A 103 22.85 23.49 13.28
CA GLU A 103 22.49 24.62 12.42
C GLU A 103 22.56 24.23 10.93
N GLN A 104 23.59 23.47 10.55
CA GLN A 104 23.70 22.92 9.19
C GLN A 104 22.58 21.93 8.88
N LYS A 105 22.16 21.11 9.86
CA LYS A 105 21.03 20.18 9.70
C LYS A 105 19.72 20.93 9.49
N GLN A 106 19.44 21.96 10.30
CA GLN A 106 18.23 22.77 10.15
C GLN A 106 18.23 23.55 8.83
N TYR A 107 19.36 24.12 8.43
CA TYR A 107 19.49 24.81 7.15
C TYR A 107 19.21 23.88 5.98
N LEU A 108 19.71 22.65 6.02
CA LEU A 108 19.46 21.65 4.97
C LEU A 108 17.98 21.28 4.87
N LEU A 109 17.30 21.09 6.01
CA LEU A 109 15.85 20.83 6.03
C LEU A 109 15.07 21.97 5.40
N PHE A 110 15.43 23.22 5.72
CA PHE A 110 14.84 24.41 5.13
C PHE A 110 15.01 24.45 3.61
N VAL A 111 16.23 24.19 3.10
CA VAL A 111 16.51 24.15 1.66
C VAL A 111 15.69 23.06 0.95
N VAL A 112 15.59 21.86 1.54
CA VAL A 112 14.79 20.75 0.99
C VAL A 112 13.31 21.11 0.94
N GLU A 113 12.79 21.76 1.98
CA GLU A 113 11.39 22.19 2.04
C GLU A 113 11.09 23.24 0.97
N GLU A 114 11.92 24.28 0.86
CA GLU A 114 11.78 25.32 -0.16
C GLU A 114 11.88 24.75 -1.58
N HIS A 115 12.78 23.78 -1.81
CA HIS A 115 12.87 23.08 -3.09
C HIS A 115 11.58 22.31 -3.41
N ARG A 116 10.98 21.61 -2.44
CA ARG A 116 9.70 20.89 -2.64
C ARG A 116 8.54 21.84 -2.93
N LYS A 117 8.49 23.01 -2.28
CA LYS A 117 7.49 24.05 -2.57
C LYS A 117 7.65 24.61 -3.97
N ARG A 118 8.90 24.86 -4.39
CA ARG A 118 9.22 25.41 -5.72
C ARG A 118 9.00 24.41 -6.85
N PHE A 119 9.22 23.13 -6.59
CA PHE A 119 9.06 22.04 -7.57
C PHE A 119 8.09 20.97 -7.04
N PRO A 120 6.78 21.26 -7.00
CA PRO A 120 5.78 20.38 -6.39
C PRO A 120 5.59 19.06 -7.14
N ASP A 121 6.02 18.96 -8.40
CA ASP A 121 5.87 17.76 -9.23
C ASP A 121 7.22 17.11 -9.60
N ALA A 122 8.20 17.21 -8.70
CA ALA A 122 9.51 16.54 -8.81
C ALA A 122 9.40 15.02 -8.70
N LYS A 123 8.77 14.39 -9.70
CA LYS A 123 8.73 12.94 -9.89
C LYS A 123 9.98 12.53 -10.66
N LYS A 124 10.48 11.31 -10.40
CA LYS A 124 11.58 10.69 -11.16
C LYS A 124 11.33 10.58 -12.67
N THR A 125 10.09 10.74 -13.12
CA THR A 125 9.69 10.71 -14.53
C THR A 125 9.80 12.07 -15.22
N THR A 126 10.04 13.14 -14.46
CA THR A 126 10.01 14.53 -14.94
C THR A 126 11.41 15.14 -15.05
N ILE A 127 12.45 14.43 -14.57
CA ILE A 127 13.87 14.82 -14.63
C ILE A 127 14.63 13.79 -15.45
#